data_AF-A0A5R9NEQ6-F1
#
_entry.id   AF-A0A5R9NEQ6-F1
#
_cell.length_a   1.000
_cell.length_b   1.000
_cell.length_c   1.000
_cell.angle_alpha   90.00
_cell.angle_beta   90.00
_cell.angle_gamma   90.00
#
_symmetry.space_group_name_H-M   'P 1'
#
loop_
_entity.id
_entity.type
_entity.pdbx_description
1 polymer ?
#
loop_
_entity_poly.entity_id
_entity_poly.type
_entity_poly.pdbx_seq_one_letter_code
_entity_poly.pdbx_strand_id
1 'polypeptide(L)'
;MKRRNLSLAFLLALASPAAAQSSAVCNDLRGRLAELPRSIGNGNGPEARQYASAIAEQNLELRKVRNDLRSYGCTSGSMLVIGGENADFCAELSDAEARMIDNIRYLQERRNELRSQAGGDDGARRELTAALERNGCNSENFYAPTERSASEAAPSVEEQAMRTDTFIALGSGEEADPRYGLPRAEMFSPVSTICVRSCDGGFFPISSNTTSVDFGRDAQTCAKMCPGIETELFYRDVTSTEASNMISVATGAPYSAMKNAFAYKNRAPGEKNSCACNLTAYYEEMRGKQALSEPPQQGSITTIRTTPPAKDTAAAAAPQQPSVPERPYDPTRNKIRQVGPQFLAGDQGSIDLANPATPGPQPQQQ
;
A
#
# COMPACT_ATOMS: atom_id res chain seq x y z
N MET A 1 -11.07 46.13 88.74
CA MET A 1 -11.57 44.75 88.53
C MET A 1 -11.55 44.48 87.02
N LYS A 2 -10.47 43.91 86.48
CA LYS A 2 -10.33 42.49 86.04
C LYS A 2 -11.51 41.99 85.17
N ARG A 3 -11.30 41.93 83.85
CA ARG A 3 -11.17 40.71 82.99
C ARG A 3 -12.48 39.92 82.89
N ARG A 4 -13.11 39.75 81.72
CA ARG A 4 -12.69 38.97 80.53
C ARG A 4 -13.90 39.03 79.59
N ASN A 5 -13.72 39.24 78.29
CA ASN A 5 -14.63 38.80 77.20
C ASN A 5 -14.07 39.31 75.86
N LEU A 6 -12.89 38.84 75.46
CA LEU A 6 -12.35 39.13 74.14
C LEU A 6 -11.29 38.09 73.79
N SER A 7 -11.72 36.84 73.64
CA SER A 7 -10.87 35.75 73.15
C SER A 7 -11.72 34.68 72.49
N LEU A 8 -12.50 35.05 71.46
CA LEU A 8 -13.07 34.08 70.52
C LEU A 8 -13.43 34.74 69.19
N ALA A 9 -12.46 35.38 68.53
CA ALA A 9 -12.68 35.96 67.20
C ALA A 9 -11.39 36.07 66.37
N PHE A 10 -10.44 35.15 66.53
CA PHE A 10 -9.19 35.20 65.74
C PHE A 10 -8.62 33.83 65.39
N LEU A 11 -9.47 32.92 64.88
CA LEU A 11 -9.04 31.69 64.22
C LEU A 11 -10.03 31.31 63.10
N LEU A 12 -10.25 32.21 62.13
CA LEU A 12 -11.10 31.92 60.97
C LEU A 12 -10.66 32.66 59.71
N ALA A 13 -9.36 32.89 59.55
CA ALA A 13 -8.80 33.57 58.38
C ALA A 13 -7.54 32.86 57.89
N LEU A 14 -7.69 31.63 57.38
CA LEU A 14 -6.73 30.91 56.52
C LEU A 14 -7.50 29.79 55.77
N ALA A 15 -8.62 30.14 55.15
CA ALA A 15 -9.26 29.31 54.13
C ALA A 15 -9.09 30.03 52.79
N SER A 16 -7.91 29.89 52.20
CA SER A 16 -7.69 30.25 50.80
C SER A 16 -8.65 29.45 49.92
N PRO A 17 -9.15 30.00 48.80
CA PRO A 17 -10.03 29.26 47.90
C PRO A 17 -9.23 28.16 47.20
N ALA A 18 -9.33 26.92 47.70
CA ALA A 18 -8.72 25.73 47.07
C ALA A 18 -9.24 25.48 45.64
N ALA A 19 -10.36 26.11 45.26
CA ALA A 19 -10.96 25.99 43.93
C ALA A 19 -10.16 26.67 42.80
N ALA A 20 -9.32 27.67 43.09
CA ALA A 20 -8.52 28.35 42.07
C ALA A 20 -7.21 27.61 41.75
N GLN A 21 -6.70 26.80 42.68
CA GLN A 21 -5.49 26.00 42.47
C GLN A 21 -5.80 24.68 41.74
N SER A 22 -6.97 24.09 41.98
CA SER A 22 -7.38 22.86 41.29
C SER A 22 -7.60 23.08 39.79
N SER A 23 -8.15 24.22 39.36
CA SER A 23 -8.34 24.52 37.93
C SER A 23 -7.02 24.64 37.16
N ALA A 24 -5.99 25.22 37.77
CA ALA A 24 -4.66 25.34 37.15
C ALA A 24 -3.98 23.97 36.99
N VAL A 25 -4.07 23.12 38.01
CA VAL A 25 -3.52 21.75 37.99
C VAL A 25 -4.26 20.89 36.96
N CYS A 26 -5.58 21.00 36.87
CA CYS A 26 -6.36 20.27 35.87
C CYS A 26 -6.03 20.71 34.43
N ASN A 27 -5.80 22.00 34.20
CA ASN A 27 -5.44 22.50 32.87
C ASN A 27 -4.04 22.04 32.46
N ASP A 28 -3.07 22.04 33.37
CA ASP A 28 -1.72 21.51 33.10
C ASP A 28 -1.75 20.01 32.76
N LEU A 29 -2.45 19.21 33.57
CA LEU A 29 -2.57 17.77 33.33
C LEU A 29 -3.29 17.45 32.01
N ARG A 30 -4.34 18.20 31.65
CA ARG A 30 -5.01 18.06 30.35
C ARG A 30 -4.13 18.51 29.19
N GLY A 31 -3.32 19.55 29.37
CA GLY A 31 -2.34 20.00 28.38
C GLY A 31 -1.33 18.91 28.06
N ARG A 32 -0.73 18.29 29.10
CA ARG A 32 0.21 17.17 28.94
C ARG A 32 -0.45 15.94 28.28
N LEU A 33 -1.71 15.67 28.59
CA LEU A 33 -2.45 14.58 27.97
C LEU A 33 -2.73 14.83 26.48
N ALA A 34 -2.97 16.08 26.09
CA ALA A 34 -3.22 16.49 24.72
C ALA A 34 -1.95 16.44 23.84
N GLU A 35 -0.78 16.62 24.43
CA GLU A 35 0.51 16.56 23.74
C GLU A 35 0.94 15.13 23.38
N LEU A 36 0.43 14.12 24.09
CA LEU A 36 0.69 12.72 23.77
C LEU A 36 -0.05 12.31 22.47
N PRO A 37 0.63 11.63 21.52
CA PRO A 37 0.01 11.18 20.28
C PRO A 37 -1.12 10.18 20.56
N ARG A 38 -2.30 10.37 19.95
CA ARG A 38 -3.46 9.49 20.17
C ARG A 38 -3.27 8.16 19.42
N SER A 39 -3.19 7.05 20.15
CA SER A 39 -3.17 5.70 19.59
C SER A 39 -4.61 5.24 19.27
N ILE A 40 -5.04 5.44 18.02
CA ILE A 40 -6.37 4.99 17.56
C ILE A 40 -6.28 3.51 17.14
N GLY A 41 -6.67 2.58 18.02
CA GLY A 41 -6.79 1.14 17.77
C GLY A 41 -5.92 0.23 18.67
N ASN A 42 -6.04 -1.10 18.54
CA ASN A 42 -5.16 -2.08 19.22
C ASN A 42 -3.70 -1.63 19.05
N GLY A 43 -3.00 -1.32 20.15
CA GLY A 43 -1.73 -0.58 20.31
C GLY A 43 -0.53 -1.00 19.47
N ASN A 44 -0.72 -1.16 18.18
CA ASN A 44 0.26 -1.42 17.15
C ASN A 44 -0.04 -0.39 16.05
N GLY A 45 0.80 0.65 15.98
CA GLY A 45 0.72 1.66 14.93
C GLY A 45 0.78 1.04 13.52
N PRO A 46 0.40 1.79 12.48
CA PRO A 46 0.36 1.30 11.09
C PRO A 46 1.71 0.71 10.65
N GLU A 47 2.83 1.32 11.05
CA GLU A 47 4.18 0.84 10.75
C GLU A 47 4.48 -0.53 11.38
N ALA A 48 4.11 -0.74 12.65
CA ALA A 48 4.31 -2.03 13.32
C ALA A 48 3.53 -3.17 12.64
N ARG A 49 2.38 -2.86 12.01
CA ARG A 49 1.60 -3.84 11.22
C ARG A 49 2.29 -4.18 9.90
N GLN A 50 2.93 -3.21 9.24
CA GLN A 50 3.72 -3.45 8.03
C GLN A 50 4.91 -4.39 8.29
N TYR A 51 5.63 -4.20 9.40
CA TYR A 51 6.68 -5.15 9.79
C TYR A 51 6.12 -6.54 10.10
N ALA A 52 4.96 -6.62 10.76
CA ALA A 52 4.31 -7.91 11.04
C ALA A 52 3.92 -8.67 9.76
N SER A 53 3.40 -7.97 8.74
CA SER A 53 3.10 -8.61 7.44
C SER A 53 4.37 -9.04 6.70
N ALA A 54 5.43 -8.21 6.71
CA ALA A 54 6.71 -8.56 6.10
C ALA A 54 7.34 -9.81 6.74
N ILE A 55 7.26 -9.94 8.08
CA ILE A 55 7.70 -11.14 8.79
C ILE A 55 6.88 -12.36 8.35
N ALA A 56 5.56 -12.23 8.18
CA ALA A 56 4.70 -13.34 7.76
C ALA A 56 5.05 -13.84 6.35
N GLU A 57 5.35 -12.90 5.43
CA GLU A 57 5.79 -13.19 4.08
C GLU A 57 7.16 -13.87 4.05
N GLN A 58 8.16 -13.34 4.79
CA GLN A 58 9.48 -13.98 4.91
C GLN A 58 9.40 -15.40 5.50
N ASN A 59 8.48 -15.65 6.45
CA ASN A 59 8.27 -17.01 6.99
C ASN A 59 7.66 -17.97 5.96
N LEU A 60 6.94 -17.48 4.94
CA LEU A 60 6.48 -18.32 3.83
C LEU A 60 7.64 -18.65 2.89
N GLU A 61 8.48 -17.68 2.54
CA GLU A 61 9.65 -17.91 1.69
C GLU A 61 10.68 -18.83 2.35
N LEU A 62 10.94 -18.64 3.65
CA LEU A 62 11.80 -19.54 4.42
C LEU A 62 11.30 -20.98 4.41
N ARG A 63 9.98 -21.19 4.42
CA ARG A 63 9.39 -22.53 4.30
C ARG A 63 9.64 -23.16 2.92
N LYS A 64 9.63 -22.36 1.85
CA LYS A 64 9.95 -22.83 0.49
C LYS A 64 11.41 -23.25 0.40
N VAL A 65 12.34 -22.40 0.80
CA VAL A 65 13.78 -22.71 0.77
C VAL A 65 14.11 -23.95 1.62
N ARG A 66 13.49 -24.09 2.81
CA ARG A 66 13.63 -25.31 3.63
C ARG A 66 13.01 -26.55 2.99
N ASN A 67 11.98 -26.39 2.17
CA ASN A 67 11.43 -27.50 1.41
C ASN A 67 12.38 -27.89 0.28
N ASP A 68 12.94 -26.91 -0.42
CA ASP A 68 13.89 -27.10 -1.51
C ASP A 68 15.17 -27.79 -0.99
N LEU A 69 15.74 -27.31 0.12
CA LEU A 69 16.87 -27.97 0.78
C LEU A 69 16.59 -29.46 1.05
N ARG A 70 15.38 -29.80 1.48
CA ARG A 70 14.98 -31.21 1.72
C ARG A 70 14.77 -31.99 0.41
N SER A 71 14.16 -31.38 -0.61
CA SER A 71 13.90 -32.06 -1.88
C SER A 71 15.16 -32.34 -2.67
N TYR A 72 16.14 -31.44 -2.62
CA TYR A 72 17.44 -31.60 -3.27
C TYR A 72 18.43 -32.42 -2.43
N GLY A 73 18.01 -32.92 -1.27
CA GLY A 73 18.86 -33.75 -0.41
C GLY A 73 20.01 -32.98 0.23
N CYS A 74 19.90 -31.65 0.34
CA CYS A 74 20.87 -30.82 1.04
C CYS A 74 20.74 -31.11 2.55
N THR A 75 21.53 -32.06 3.04
CA THR A 75 21.48 -32.49 4.43
C THR A 75 21.99 -31.38 5.35
N SER A 76 21.10 -30.79 6.15
CA SER A 76 21.40 -29.77 7.17
C SER A 76 22.11 -30.34 8.42
N GLY A 77 22.69 -31.55 8.32
CA GLY A 77 23.27 -32.29 9.45
C GLY A 77 24.71 -32.70 9.16
N SER A 78 25.47 -32.96 10.23
CA SER A 78 26.92 -33.29 10.34
C SER A 78 27.51 -34.36 9.38
N MET A 79 26.74 -34.88 8.43
CA MET A 79 27.19 -35.79 7.38
C MET A 79 27.39 -34.97 6.10
N LEU A 80 28.56 -34.32 5.93
CA LEU A 80 28.91 -33.74 4.65
C LEU A 80 29.03 -34.87 3.61
N VAL A 81 28.11 -34.93 2.66
CA VAL A 81 28.35 -35.64 1.40
C VAL A 81 29.29 -34.75 0.58
N ILE A 82 30.58 -34.84 0.88
CA ILE A 82 31.64 -34.18 0.12
C ILE A 82 31.67 -34.84 -1.27
N GLY A 83 31.26 -34.10 -2.30
CA GLY A 83 31.37 -34.52 -3.70
C GLY A 83 30.08 -34.90 -4.43
N GLY A 84 28.90 -34.50 -3.93
CA GLY A 84 27.65 -34.59 -4.71
C GLY A 84 27.60 -33.50 -5.79
N GLU A 85 27.02 -33.81 -6.95
CA GLU A 85 26.87 -32.93 -8.13
C GLU A 85 26.15 -31.60 -7.82
N ASN A 86 25.47 -31.51 -6.68
CA ASN A 86 24.67 -30.36 -6.23
C ASN A 86 25.28 -29.58 -5.06
N ALA A 87 26.58 -29.77 -4.76
CA ALA A 87 27.23 -29.16 -3.59
C ALA A 87 27.15 -27.63 -3.57
N ASP A 88 27.45 -26.98 -4.70
CA ASP A 88 27.42 -25.51 -4.82
C ASP A 88 26.00 -24.96 -4.70
N PHE A 89 25.02 -25.65 -5.29
CA PHE A 89 23.60 -25.30 -5.18
C PHE A 89 23.11 -25.40 -3.73
N CYS A 90 23.47 -26.46 -3.02
CA CYS A 90 23.13 -26.59 -1.60
C CYS A 90 23.79 -25.51 -0.74
N ALA A 91 25.03 -25.11 -1.06
CA ALA A 91 25.70 -24.01 -0.37
C ALA A 91 24.94 -22.70 -0.58
N GLU A 92 24.54 -22.38 -1.81
CA GLU A 92 23.78 -21.17 -2.13
C GLU A 92 22.42 -21.11 -1.41
N LEU A 93 21.67 -22.21 -1.40
CA LEU A 93 20.40 -22.28 -0.67
C LEU A 93 20.60 -22.12 0.85
N SER A 94 21.66 -22.71 1.41
CA SER A 94 21.96 -22.57 2.84
C SER A 94 22.33 -21.13 3.21
N ASP A 95 23.06 -20.44 2.35
CA ASP A 95 23.39 -19.03 2.51
C ASP A 95 22.13 -18.15 2.37
N ALA A 96 21.24 -18.51 1.45
CA ALA A 96 19.94 -17.84 1.30
C ALA A 96 19.07 -18.02 2.55
N GLU A 97 19.04 -19.23 3.13
CA GLU A 97 18.35 -19.50 4.39
C GLU A 97 18.89 -18.61 5.52
N ALA A 98 20.22 -18.53 5.68
CA ALA A 98 20.85 -17.71 6.71
C ALA A 98 20.49 -16.22 6.55
N ARG A 99 20.55 -15.68 5.33
CA ARG A 99 20.16 -14.29 5.04
C ARG A 99 18.70 -14.00 5.37
N MET A 100 17.78 -14.92 5.07
CA MET A 100 16.36 -14.76 5.41
C MET A 100 16.12 -14.79 6.92
N ILE A 101 16.81 -15.67 7.67
CA ILE A 101 16.72 -15.72 9.12
C ILE A 101 17.20 -14.40 9.74
N ASP A 102 18.33 -13.86 9.26
CA ASP A 102 18.85 -12.57 9.69
C ASP A 102 17.89 -11.42 9.36
N ASN A 103 17.27 -11.44 8.17
CA ASN A 103 16.25 -10.45 7.80
C ASN A 103 15.01 -10.51 8.71
N ILE A 104 14.53 -11.72 9.01
CA ILE A 104 13.40 -11.90 9.95
C ILE A 104 13.75 -11.34 11.33
N ARG A 105 14.96 -11.60 11.85
CA ARG A 105 15.42 -11.04 13.13
C ARG A 105 15.40 -9.51 13.10
N TYR A 106 15.95 -8.91 12.05
CA TYR A 106 15.94 -7.46 11.87
C TYR A 106 14.52 -6.88 11.85
N LEU A 107 13.60 -7.49 11.09
CA LEU A 107 12.20 -7.06 11.04
C LEU A 107 11.50 -7.20 12.41
N GLN A 108 11.81 -8.26 13.15
CA GLN A 108 11.27 -8.48 14.49
C GLN A 108 11.76 -7.44 15.49
N GLU A 109 13.06 -7.13 15.49
CA GLU A 109 13.65 -6.07 16.33
C GLU A 109 12.99 -4.73 16.03
N ARG A 110 12.89 -4.36 14.74
CA ARG A 110 12.29 -3.09 14.33
C ARG A 110 10.81 -2.97 14.75
N ARG A 111 10.04 -4.04 14.60
CA ARG A 111 8.66 -4.10 15.09
C ARG A 111 8.59 -3.93 16.61
N ASN A 112 9.48 -4.59 17.35
CA ASN A 112 9.49 -4.53 18.81
C ASN A 112 9.87 -3.14 19.33
N GLU A 113 10.81 -2.45 18.67
CA GLU A 113 11.16 -1.05 18.96
C GLU A 113 9.95 -0.11 18.79
N LEU A 114 9.20 -0.26 17.70
CA LEU A 114 8.00 0.57 17.48
C LEU A 114 6.91 0.29 18.52
N ARG A 115 6.80 -0.98 18.95
CA ARG A 115 5.85 -1.38 20.00
C ARG A 115 6.27 -0.89 21.38
N SER A 116 7.56 -0.85 21.70
CA SER A 116 8.04 -0.35 22.99
C SER A 116 7.89 1.17 23.10
N GLN A 117 8.12 1.90 22.01
CA GLN A 117 7.86 3.34 21.93
C GLN A 117 6.37 3.65 22.13
N ALA A 118 5.49 2.98 21.39
CA ALA A 118 4.04 3.14 21.56
C ALA A 118 3.55 2.75 22.96
N GLY A 119 4.13 1.68 23.55
CA GLY A 119 3.81 1.26 24.92
C GLY A 119 4.25 2.26 25.99
N GLY A 120 5.30 3.04 25.75
CA GLY A 120 5.74 4.15 26.61
C GLY A 120 4.72 5.28 26.64
N ASP A 121 4.21 5.68 25.49
CA ASP A 121 3.19 6.73 25.36
C ASP A 121 1.86 6.32 26.00
N ASP A 122 1.45 5.06 25.82
CA ASP A 122 0.25 4.51 26.48
C ASP A 122 0.44 4.39 28.01
N GLY A 123 1.68 4.17 28.48
CA GLY A 123 2.04 4.23 29.89
C GLY A 123 1.89 5.64 30.47
N ALA A 124 2.51 6.62 29.83
CA ALA A 124 2.45 8.03 30.22
C ALA A 124 1.01 8.56 30.21
N ARG A 125 0.22 8.19 29.19
CA ARG A 125 -1.20 8.53 29.11
C ARG A 125 -1.99 7.97 30.29
N ARG A 126 -1.80 6.70 30.65
CA ARG A 126 -2.49 6.08 31.81
C ARG A 126 -2.13 6.78 33.11
N GLU A 127 -0.87 7.16 33.29
CA GLU A 127 -0.42 7.90 34.48
C GLU A 127 -1.08 9.28 34.58
N LEU A 128 -1.13 10.02 33.47
CA LEU A 128 -1.78 11.35 33.41
C LEU A 128 -3.29 11.26 33.63
N THR A 129 -3.97 10.27 33.04
CA THR A 129 -5.40 10.05 33.30
C THR A 129 -5.65 9.73 34.78
N ALA A 130 -4.84 8.86 35.38
CA ALA A 130 -4.96 8.56 36.81
C ALA A 130 -4.65 9.79 37.68
N ALA A 131 -3.73 10.67 37.27
CA ALA A 131 -3.48 11.94 37.95
C ALA A 131 -4.67 12.90 37.83
N LEU A 132 -5.34 12.98 36.67
CA LEU A 132 -6.57 13.76 36.49
C LEU A 132 -7.70 13.27 37.41
N GLU A 133 -7.86 11.96 37.55
CA GLU A 133 -8.86 11.36 38.43
C GLU A 133 -8.57 11.67 39.91
N ARG A 134 -7.31 11.48 40.37
CA ARG A 134 -6.91 11.79 41.75
C ARG A 134 -7.08 13.27 42.12
N ASN A 135 -6.98 14.17 41.15
CA ASN A 135 -7.17 15.61 41.34
C ASN A 135 -8.62 16.07 41.12
N GLY A 136 -9.57 15.16 40.87
CA GLY A 136 -10.98 15.50 40.68
C GLY A 136 -11.28 16.24 39.37
N CYS A 137 -10.34 16.23 38.42
CA CYS A 137 -10.43 16.96 37.16
C CYS A 137 -11.41 16.30 36.17
N ASN A 138 -11.93 15.12 36.46
CA ASN A 138 -12.86 14.40 35.58
C ASN A 138 -14.35 14.78 35.80
N SER A 139 -14.62 15.80 36.61
CA SER A 139 -15.96 16.37 36.76
C SER A 139 -16.30 17.28 35.57
N GLU A 140 -16.62 16.66 34.44
CA GLU A 140 -17.34 17.29 33.33
C GLU A 140 -18.79 17.61 33.76
N ASN A 141 -18.98 18.54 34.70
CA ASN A 141 -20.27 19.21 34.91
C ASN A 141 -20.44 20.36 33.89
N PHE A 142 -20.19 20.06 32.60
CA PHE A 142 -20.46 20.96 31.47
C PHE A 142 -21.65 20.53 30.62
N TYR A 143 -22.37 19.48 31.04
CA TYR A 143 -23.78 19.28 30.71
C TYR A 143 -24.60 19.39 31.99
N ALA A 144 -24.83 20.61 32.46
CA ALA A 144 -26.09 20.85 33.16
C ALA A 144 -27.17 20.77 32.07
N PRO A 145 -28.10 19.80 32.11
CA PRO A 145 -29.27 19.87 31.25
C PRO A 145 -29.95 21.19 31.62
N THR A 146 -29.90 22.19 30.73
CA THR A 146 -30.87 23.27 30.82
C THR A 146 -32.21 22.57 30.76
N GLU A 147 -33.00 22.69 31.83
CA GLU A 147 -34.37 22.21 31.86
C GLU A 147 -35.17 22.94 30.77
N ARG A 148 -35.03 22.49 29.52
CA ARG A 148 -36.12 22.60 28.56
C ARG A 148 -37.13 21.59 29.02
N SER A 149 -38.19 22.14 29.58
CA SER A 149 -39.34 21.45 30.14
C SER A 149 -39.75 20.33 29.20
N ALA A 150 -39.93 19.12 29.73
CA ALA A 150 -40.46 17.95 29.02
C ALA A 150 -41.94 18.12 28.58
N SER A 151 -42.37 19.36 28.34
CA SER A 151 -43.72 19.78 27.96
C SER A 151 -43.75 20.62 26.67
N GLU A 152 -42.63 20.85 25.99
CA GLU A 152 -42.66 21.41 24.62
C GLU A 152 -42.82 20.30 23.59
N ALA A 153 -43.84 20.44 22.73
CA ALA A 153 -44.09 19.54 21.62
C ALA A 153 -42.90 19.56 20.63
N ALA A 154 -42.55 18.39 20.09
CA ALA A 154 -41.52 18.30 19.05
C ALA A 154 -41.88 19.23 17.87
N PRO A 155 -40.92 20.01 17.33
CA PRO A 155 -41.19 20.91 16.22
C PRO A 155 -41.66 20.13 15.00
N SER A 156 -42.56 20.73 14.23
CA SER A 156 -43.09 20.14 12.99
C SER A 156 -42.01 19.98 11.92
N VAL A 157 -42.25 19.09 10.96
CA VAL A 157 -41.32 18.78 9.87
C VAL A 157 -40.99 20.03 9.05
N GLU A 158 -41.98 20.91 8.84
CA GLU A 158 -41.83 22.21 8.18
C GLU A 158 -40.95 23.19 8.97
N GLU A 159 -41.00 23.16 10.30
CA GLU A 159 -40.21 24.04 11.17
C GLU A 159 -38.75 23.58 11.28
N GLN A 160 -38.52 22.28 11.15
CA GLN A 160 -37.18 21.71 10.99
C GLN A 160 -36.58 22.01 9.61
N ALA A 161 -37.41 22.12 8.58
CA ALA A 161 -36.96 22.45 7.23
C ALA A 161 -36.55 23.92 7.05
N MET A 162 -37.07 24.84 7.87
CA MET A 162 -36.76 26.28 7.81
C MET A 162 -35.65 26.72 8.78
N ARG A 163 -35.05 25.79 9.52
CA ARG A 163 -34.02 26.12 10.51
C ARG A 163 -32.66 26.30 9.82
N THR A 164 -32.14 27.52 9.86
CA THR A 164 -30.84 27.90 9.27
C THR A 164 -29.62 27.44 10.09
N ASP A 165 -29.84 26.81 11.24
CA ASP A 165 -28.77 26.36 12.16
C ASP A 165 -28.20 24.99 11.77
N THR A 166 -28.87 24.28 10.86
CA THR A 166 -28.39 23.02 10.28
C THR A 166 -27.60 23.30 9.01
N PHE A 167 -26.30 23.03 9.06
CA PHE A 167 -25.37 23.02 7.94
C PHE A 167 -25.84 22.07 6.82
N ILE A 168 -26.75 22.52 5.96
CA ILE A 168 -26.96 21.97 4.62
C ILE A 168 -26.81 23.13 3.66
N ALA A 169 -25.64 23.23 3.03
CA ALA A 169 -25.42 24.15 1.94
C ALA A 169 -26.15 23.63 0.71
N LEU A 170 -27.26 24.29 0.34
CA LEU A 170 -27.86 24.19 -0.99
C LEU A 170 -26.94 24.92 -1.98
N GLY A 171 -25.94 24.20 -2.51
CA GLY A 171 -25.09 24.64 -3.60
C GLY A 171 -25.66 24.17 -4.94
N SER A 172 -26.19 25.11 -5.70
CA SER A 172 -26.72 24.98 -7.06
C SER A 172 -25.64 24.72 -8.12
N GLY A 173 -25.88 23.77 -9.03
CA GLY A 173 -25.33 23.81 -10.40
C GLY A 173 -24.69 22.50 -10.92
N GLU A 174 -25.44 21.82 -11.80
CA GLU A 174 -25.05 20.83 -12.82
C GLU A 174 -24.42 19.46 -12.40
N GLU A 175 -25.23 18.41 -12.55
CA GLU A 175 -24.88 16.98 -12.73
C GLU A 175 -24.03 16.27 -11.65
N ALA A 176 -24.48 16.31 -10.39
CA ALA A 176 -24.13 15.29 -9.40
C ALA A 176 -25.35 14.36 -9.18
N ASP A 177 -25.18 13.07 -9.46
CA ASP A 177 -26.18 12.04 -9.12
C ASP A 177 -26.42 12.05 -7.59
N PRO A 178 -27.65 12.33 -7.11
CA PRO A 178 -27.95 12.46 -5.68
C PRO A 178 -27.75 11.17 -4.87
N ARG A 179 -27.39 10.06 -5.53
CA ARG A 179 -27.02 8.80 -4.88
C ARG A 179 -25.66 8.85 -4.17
N TYR A 180 -24.81 9.83 -4.46
CA TYR A 180 -23.47 9.94 -3.88
C TYR A 180 -23.36 11.24 -3.07
N GLY A 181 -23.62 11.14 -1.76
CA GLY A 181 -23.64 12.29 -0.85
C GLY A 181 -22.31 13.04 -0.75
N LEU A 182 -22.38 14.35 -0.44
CA LEU A 182 -21.23 15.24 -0.28
C LEU A 182 -20.28 14.75 0.83
N PRO A 183 -18.95 14.92 0.68
CA PRO A 183 -17.98 14.35 1.59
C PRO A 183 -18.00 14.95 2.99
N ARG A 184 -18.00 14.07 3.99
CA ARG A 184 -17.68 14.40 5.39
C ARG A 184 -16.20 14.81 5.46
N ALA A 185 -15.84 15.76 6.32
CA ALA A 185 -14.47 16.29 6.44
C ALA A 185 -13.36 15.26 6.77
N GLU A 186 -13.72 14.01 7.09
CA GLU A 186 -12.81 12.88 7.35
C GLU A 186 -12.35 12.14 6.05
N MET A 187 -12.79 12.60 4.87
CA MET A 187 -12.75 11.83 3.61
C MET A 187 -11.71 12.34 2.58
N PHE A 188 -10.72 13.10 3.06
CA PHE A 188 -9.52 13.48 2.30
C PHE A 188 -8.37 12.49 2.48
N SER A 189 -8.50 11.52 3.38
CA SER A 189 -7.55 10.41 3.48
C SER A 189 -7.62 9.55 2.22
N PRO A 190 -6.47 9.04 1.73
CA PRO A 190 -6.45 8.15 0.58
C PRO A 190 -7.22 6.88 0.89
N VAL A 191 -8.19 6.55 0.05
CA VAL A 191 -9.01 5.33 0.14
C VAL A 191 -8.90 4.53 -1.14
N SER A 192 -9.14 3.22 -1.04
CA SER A 192 -9.32 2.37 -2.20
C SER A 192 -10.82 2.27 -2.49
N THR A 193 -11.22 2.47 -3.75
CA THR A 193 -12.58 2.22 -4.21
C THR A 193 -12.70 0.84 -4.84
N ILE A 194 -13.82 0.19 -4.54
CA ILE A 194 -14.11 -1.18 -4.90
C ILE A 194 -15.51 -1.20 -5.49
N CYS A 195 -15.64 -1.76 -6.69
CA CYS A 195 -16.92 -2.00 -7.32
C CYS A 195 -17.50 -3.31 -6.80
N VAL A 196 -18.70 -3.25 -6.27
CA VAL A 196 -19.44 -4.42 -5.77
C VAL A 196 -20.67 -4.63 -6.62
N ARG A 197 -20.90 -5.89 -7.01
CA ARG A 197 -22.04 -6.27 -7.82
C ARG A 197 -23.20 -6.76 -6.95
N SER A 198 -24.41 -6.25 -7.20
CA SER A 198 -25.56 -6.56 -6.34
C SER A 198 -26.07 -8.00 -6.44
N CYS A 199 -25.85 -8.68 -7.58
CA CYS A 199 -26.36 -10.04 -7.79
C CYS A 199 -25.75 -11.11 -6.87
N ASP A 200 -24.44 -11.06 -6.65
CA ASP A 200 -23.70 -12.11 -5.94
C ASP A 200 -22.65 -11.56 -4.95
N GLY A 201 -22.65 -10.24 -4.75
CA GLY A 201 -21.71 -9.55 -3.89
C GLY A 201 -20.27 -9.66 -4.38
N GLY A 202 -20.00 -10.17 -5.59
CA GLY A 202 -18.65 -10.21 -6.13
C GLY A 202 -18.10 -8.79 -6.29
N PHE A 203 -16.80 -8.61 -6.04
CA PHE A 203 -16.20 -7.29 -6.04
C PHE A 203 -14.82 -7.27 -6.68
N PHE A 204 -14.43 -6.11 -7.21
CA PHE A 204 -13.11 -5.87 -7.79
C PHE A 204 -12.67 -4.42 -7.55
N PRO A 205 -11.36 -4.17 -7.37
CA PRO A 205 -10.86 -2.82 -7.13
C PRO A 205 -10.99 -1.94 -8.39
N ILE A 206 -11.33 -0.66 -8.18
CA ILE A 206 -11.37 0.37 -9.24
C ILE A 206 -10.12 1.23 -9.14
N SER A 207 -9.89 1.84 -7.98
CA SER A 207 -8.70 2.63 -7.69
C SER A 207 -8.12 2.25 -6.32
N SER A 208 -6.80 2.27 -6.21
CA SER A 208 -6.08 1.92 -4.98
C SER A 208 -5.79 3.12 -4.10
N ASN A 209 -5.84 4.33 -4.64
CA ASN A 209 -5.55 5.56 -3.92
C ASN A 209 -6.34 6.72 -4.55
N THR A 210 -7.45 7.08 -3.93
CA THR A 210 -8.36 8.13 -4.40
C THR A 210 -8.99 8.85 -3.22
N THR A 211 -9.66 9.98 -3.46
CA THR A 211 -10.40 10.69 -2.43
C THR A 211 -11.89 10.68 -2.72
N SER A 212 -12.70 11.15 -1.78
CA SER A 212 -14.16 11.30 -1.96
C SER A 212 -14.58 12.07 -3.21
N VAL A 213 -13.74 12.99 -3.70
CA VAL A 213 -13.99 13.77 -4.92
C VAL A 213 -14.08 12.87 -6.16
N ASP A 214 -13.35 11.76 -6.16
CA ASP A 214 -13.27 10.84 -7.30
C ASP A 214 -14.40 9.81 -7.34
N PHE A 215 -15.22 9.73 -6.28
CA PHE A 215 -16.21 8.68 -6.12
C PHE A 215 -17.24 8.64 -7.24
N GLY A 216 -17.68 9.80 -7.73
CA GLY A 216 -18.59 9.86 -8.89
C GLY A 216 -17.96 9.24 -10.14
N ARG A 217 -16.70 9.56 -10.43
CA ARG A 217 -15.93 9.02 -11.57
C ARG A 217 -15.72 7.51 -11.43
N ASP A 218 -15.36 7.05 -10.24
CA ASP A 218 -15.11 5.64 -9.95
C ASP A 218 -16.42 4.82 -9.99
N ALA A 219 -17.54 5.40 -9.56
CA ALA A 219 -18.86 4.77 -9.65
C ALA A 219 -19.31 4.60 -11.11
N GLN A 220 -19.11 5.62 -11.95
CA GLN A 220 -19.37 5.51 -13.38
C GLN A 220 -18.48 4.45 -14.05
N THR A 221 -17.21 4.39 -13.64
CA THR A 221 -16.25 3.39 -14.14
C THR A 221 -16.68 1.97 -13.76
N CYS A 222 -17.13 1.79 -12.51
CA CYS A 222 -17.74 0.56 -12.00
C CYS A 222 -18.95 0.12 -12.85
N ALA A 223 -19.90 1.04 -13.14
CA ALA A 223 -21.06 0.76 -13.96
C ALA A 223 -20.70 0.40 -15.41
N LYS A 224 -19.70 1.08 -16.01
CA LYS A 224 -19.23 0.79 -17.38
C LYS A 224 -18.62 -0.60 -17.53
N MET A 225 -17.96 -1.11 -16.48
CA MET A 225 -17.40 -2.47 -16.49
C MET A 225 -18.46 -3.59 -16.40
N CYS A 226 -19.65 -3.26 -15.90
CA CYS A 226 -20.73 -4.21 -15.66
C CYS A 226 -22.02 -3.80 -16.38
N PRO A 227 -22.05 -3.74 -17.72
CA PRO A 227 -23.25 -3.35 -18.45
C PRO A 227 -24.39 -4.34 -18.19
N GLY A 228 -25.56 -3.82 -17.82
CA GLY A 228 -26.77 -4.62 -17.57
C GLY A 228 -26.85 -5.25 -16.18
N ILE A 229 -25.97 -4.88 -15.25
CA ILE A 229 -26.00 -5.35 -13.86
C ILE A 229 -25.95 -4.17 -12.92
N GLU A 230 -26.76 -4.17 -11.87
CA GLU A 230 -26.68 -3.17 -10.82
C GLU A 230 -25.39 -3.34 -10.00
N THR A 231 -24.62 -2.25 -9.92
CA THR A 231 -23.38 -2.17 -9.17
C THR A 231 -23.40 -1.01 -8.20
N GLU A 232 -22.72 -1.17 -7.08
CA GLU A 232 -22.58 -0.14 -6.06
C GLU A 232 -21.10 0.05 -5.73
N LEU A 233 -20.71 1.31 -5.54
CA LEU A 233 -19.34 1.66 -5.19
C LEU A 233 -19.18 1.58 -3.68
N PHE A 234 -18.17 0.84 -3.25
CA PHE A 234 -17.71 0.79 -1.88
C PHE A 234 -16.32 1.40 -1.78
N TYR A 235 -15.96 1.88 -0.60
CA TYR A 235 -14.61 2.32 -0.30
C TYR A 235 -14.11 1.64 0.97
N ARG A 236 -12.78 1.59 1.10
CA ARG A 236 -12.10 1.19 2.33
C ARG A 236 -10.82 1.97 2.50
N ASP A 237 -10.36 2.03 3.73
CA ASP A 237 -9.02 2.53 4.03
C ASP A 237 -7.95 1.68 3.30
N VAL A 238 -6.95 2.33 2.71
CA VAL A 238 -5.86 1.67 1.98
C VAL A 238 -5.06 0.68 2.84
N THR A 239 -5.08 0.83 4.16
CA THR A 239 -4.44 -0.06 5.11
C THR A 239 -5.26 -1.31 5.44
N SER A 240 -6.54 -1.34 5.06
CA SER A 240 -7.47 -2.43 5.35
C SER A 240 -7.60 -3.37 4.15
N THR A 241 -7.27 -4.64 4.34
CA THR A 241 -7.35 -5.66 3.28
C THR A 241 -8.65 -6.46 3.32
N GLU A 242 -9.43 -6.35 4.39
CA GLU A 242 -10.65 -7.14 4.59
C GLU A 242 -11.84 -6.54 3.84
N ALA A 243 -12.59 -7.40 3.16
CA ALA A 243 -13.80 -7.00 2.44
C ALA A 243 -14.96 -6.61 3.39
N SER A 244 -14.98 -7.10 4.63
CA SER A 244 -15.97 -6.73 5.65
C SER A 244 -15.91 -5.26 6.04
N ASN A 245 -14.74 -4.62 5.91
CA ASN A 245 -14.51 -3.24 6.29
C ASN A 245 -14.86 -2.25 5.16
N MET A 246 -15.43 -2.74 4.06
CA MET A 246 -15.89 -1.89 2.96
C MET A 246 -17.21 -1.22 3.32
N ILE A 247 -17.32 0.07 3.00
CA ILE A 247 -18.50 0.90 3.28
C ILE A 247 -19.05 1.41 1.95
N SER A 248 -20.36 1.31 1.76
CA SER A 248 -21.02 1.85 0.56
C SER A 248 -20.88 3.36 0.53
N VAL A 249 -20.48 3.89 -0.63
CA VAL A 249 -20.46 5.33 -0.85
C VAL A 249 -21.89 5.91 -0.87
N ALA A 250 -22.87 5.15 -1.37
CA ALA A 250 -24.22 5.64 -1.56
C ALA A 250 -25.05 5.61 -0.28
N THR A 251 -24.93 4.54 0.50
CA THR A 251 -25.79 4.29 1.66
C THR A 251 -25.06 4.37 3.01
N GLY A 252 -23.73 4.35 3.00
CA GLY A 252 -22.92 4.24 4.22
C GLY A 252 -23.02 2.88 4.92
N ALA A 253 -23.74 1.91 4.33
CA ALA A 253 -23.88 0.57 4.90
C ALA A 253 -22.59 -0.25 4.68
N PRO A 254 -22.22 -1.11 5.64
CA PRO A 254 -21.09 -2.01 5.47
C PRO A 254 -21.41 -3.08 4.42
N TYR A 255 -20.40 -3.56 3.71
CA TYR A 255 -20.56 -4.61 2.69
C TYR A 255 -21.21 -5.89 3.24
N SER A 256 -20.97 -6.22 4.51
CA SER A 256 -21.60 -7.36 5.19
C SER A 256 -23.11 -7.23 5.38
N ALA A 257 -23.66 -6.01 5.35
CA ALA A 257 -25.11 -5.78 5.45
C ALA A 257 -25.84 -5.98 4.11
N MET A 258 -25.10 -6.13 3.00
CA MET A 258 -25.69 -6.39 1.70
C MET A 258 -26.32 -7.79 1.65
N LYS A 259 -27.51 -7.90 1.04
CA LYS A 259 -28.26 -9.17 0.96
C LYS A 259 -27.44 -10.34 0.40
N ASN A 260 -26.63 -10.08 -0.62
CA ASN A 260 -25.82 -11.08 -1.32
C ASN A 260 -24.33 -10.98 -0.97
N ALA A 261 -23.99 -10.38 0.18
CA ALA A 261 -22.60 -10.27 0.63
C ALA A 261 -21.92 -11.64 0.65
N PHE A 262 -20.71 -11.73 0.12
CA PHE A 262 -19.90 -12.95 0.05
C PHE A 262 -20.52 -14.14 -0.70
N ALA A 263 -21.67 -14.00 -1.37
CA ALA A 263 -22.32 -15.12 -2.04
C ALA A 263 -21.43 -15.75 -3.12
N TYR A 264 -20.58 -14.96 -3.76
CA TYR A 264 -19.57 -15.44 -4.72
C TYR A 264 -18.60 -16.49 -4.15
N LYS A 265 -18.38 -16.54 -2.83
CA LYS A 265 -17.47 -17.52 -2.18
C LYS A 265 -18.05 -18.92 -2.08
N ASN A 266 -19.37 -19.04 -2.03
CA ASN A 266 -20.07 -20.31 -1.82
C ASN A 266 -20.43 -21.02 -3.13
N ARG A 267 -19.96 -20.52 -4.27
CA ARG A 267 -20.26 -21.08 -5.59
C ARG A 267 -19.43 -22.33 -5.85
N ALA A 268 -20.06 -23.36 -6.42
CA ALA A 268 -19.34 -24.56 -6.85
C ALA A 268 -18.38 -24.24 -8.02
N PRO A 269 -17.18 -24.84 -8.06
CA PRO A 269 -16.26 -24.65 -9.18
C PRO A 269 -16.92 -25.06 -10.51
N GLY A 270 -16.99 -24.13 -11.48
CA GLY A 270 -17.54 -24.38 -12.82
C GLY A 270 -18.98 -23.92 -13.04
N GLU A 271 -19.67 -23.44 -12.00
CA GLU A 271 -21.01 -22.87 -12.14
C GLU A 271 -20.94 -21.46 -12.78
N LYS A 272 -21.73 -21.23 -13.84
CA LYS A 272 -21.77 -19.93 -14.52
C LYS A 272 -22.42 -18.90 -13.59
N ASN A 273 -21.78 -17.75 -13.45
CA ASN A 273 -22.38 -16.63 -12.75
C ASN A 273 -23.59 -16.11 -13.54
N SER A 274 -24.72 -15.90 -12.87
CA SER A 274 -25.90 -15.26 -13.49
C SER A 274 -25.67 -13.78 -13.81
N CYS A 275 -24.62 -13.20 -13.22
CA CYS A 275 -24.16 -11.84 -13.47
C CYS A 275 -22.66 -11.91 -13.74
N ALA A 276 -22.19 -11.37 -14.87
CA ALA A 276 -20.78 -11.32 -15.25
C ALA A 276 -20.42 -9.90 -15.69
N CYS A 277 -19.33 -9.35 -15.17
CA CYS A 277 -18.78 -8.09 -15.68
C CYS A 277 -17.71 -8.41 -16.72
N ASN A 278 -17.64 -7.63 -17.80
CA ASN A 278 -16.66 -7.83 -18.85
C ASN A 278 -15.53 -6.81 -18.69
N LEU A 279 -14.61 -7.11 -17.77
CA LEU A 279 -13.46 -6.24 -17.50
C LEU A 279 -12.51 -6.19 -18.71
N THR A 280 -12.35 -7.31 -19.42
CA THR A 280 -11.45 -7.40 -20.58
C THR A 280 -11.89 -6.45 -21.69
N ALA A 281 -13.17 -6.46 -22.06
CA ALA A 281 -13.71 -5.56 -23.08
C ALA A 281 -13.55 -4.09 -22.69
N TYR A 282 -13.78 -3.77 -21.41
CA TYR A 282 -13.57 -2.42 -20.90
C TYR A 282 -12.11 -1.97 -21.05
N TYR A 283 -11.14 -2.81 -20.64
CA TYR A 283 -9.72 -2.48 -20.77
C TYR A 283 -9.24 -2.40 -22.23
N GLU A 284 -9.78 -3.22 -23.12
CA GLU A 284 -9.48 -3.15 -24.57
C GLU A 284 -10.00 -1.86 -25.19
N GLU A 285 -11.22 -1.43 -24.85
CA GLU A 285 -11.79 -0.16 -25.31
C GLU A 285 -10.95 1.03 -24.82
N MET A 286 -10.56 1.03 -23.53
CA MET A 286 -9.74 2.09 -22.96
C MET A 286 -8.34 2.14 -23.59
N ARG A 287 -7.72 0.98 -23.86
CA ARG A 287 -6.43 0.90 -24.57
C ARG A 287 -6.54 1.43 -26.00
N GLY A 288 -7.63 1.12 -26.70
CA GLY A 288 -7.89 1.65 -28.03
C GLY A 288 -7.99 3.18 -28.04
N LYS A 289 -8.69 3.76 -27.05
CA LYS A 289 -8.80 5.23 -26.89
C LYS A 289 -7.47 5.90 -26.52
N GLN A 290 -6.64 5.23 -25.71
CA GLN A 290 -5.30 5.71 -25.35
C GLN A 290 -4.34 5.71 -26.55
N ALA A 291 -4.36 4.66 -27.38
CA ALA A 291 -3.55 4.59 -28.60
C ALA A 291 -3.90 5.67 -29.64
N LEU A 292 -5.15 6.16 -29.62
CA LEU A 292 -5.59 7.28 -30.47
C LEU A 292 -5.22 8.67 -29.90
N SER A 293 -4.89 8.76 -28.61
CA SER A 293 -4.58 10.03 -27.92
C SER A 293 -3.10 10.20 -27.60
N GLU A 294 -2.26 9.23 -27.95
CA GLU A 294 -0.81 9.34 -27.83
C GLU A 294 -0.24 10.19 -28.99
N PRO A 295 0.38 11.36 -28.73
CA PRO A 295 1.10 12.09 -29.76
C PRO A 295 2.23 11.19 -30.31
N PRO A 296 2.52 11.24 -31.62
CA PRO A 296 3.51 10.36 -32.21
C PRO A 296 4.85 10.53 -31.50
N GLN A 297 5.30 9.46 -30.82
CA GLN A 297 6.62 9.39 -30.22
C GLN A 297 7.65 9.59 -31.33
N GLN A 298 8.26 10.78 -31.40
CA GLN A 298 9.42 11.02 -32.25
C GLN A 298 10.62 10.30 -31.63
N GLY A 299 10.66 8.97 -31.81
CA GLY A 299 11.85 8.19 -31.50
C GLY A 299 12.99 8.64 -32.41
N SER A 300 14.11 9.07 -31.82
CA SER A 300 15.34 9.48 -32.49
C SER A 300 16.12 8.29 -33.08
N ILE A 301 15.42 7.27 -33.59
CA ILE A 301 16.04 6.12 -34.23
C ILE A 301 16.25 6.49 -35.70
N THR A 302 17.46 6.97 -36.00
CA THR A 302 17.97 7.08 -37.37
C THR A 302 18.00 5.68 -37.96
N THR A 303 16.97 5.32 -38.71
CA THR A 303 16.93 4.05 -39.45
C THR A 303 17.94 4.14 -40.58
N ILE A 304 19.12 3.58 -40.39
CA ILE A 304 20.11 3.42 -41.47
C ILE A 304 19.58 2.32 -42.38
N ARG A 305 18.91 2.71 -43.47
CA ARG A 305 18.58 1.80 -44.57
C ARG A 305 19.84 1.59 -45.40
N THR A 306 20.48 0.43 -45.26
CA THR A 306 21.47 -0.02 -46.25
C THR A 306 20.73 -0.73 -47.38
N THR A 307 20.62 -0.06 -48.53
CA THR A 307 20.20 -0.71 -49.78
C THR A 307 21.28 -1.70 -50.22
N PRO A 308 20.92 -2.95 -50.60
CA PRO A 308 21.89 -3.89 -51.16
C PRO A 308 22.39 -3.37 -52.52
N PRO A 309 23.68 -3.52 -52.86
CA PRO A 309 24.19 -3.06 -54.15
C PRO A 309 23.68 -3.97 -55.27
N ALA A 310 22.95 -3.38 -56.22
CA ALA A 310 22.64 -4.03 -57.49
C ALA A 310 23.90 -4.11 -58.36
N LYS A 311 24.17 -5.30 -58.89
CA LYS A 311 25.14 -5.55 -59.95
C LYS A 311 24.59 -5.00 -61.27
N ASP A 312 25.27 -4.05 -61.89
CA ASP A 312 26.07 -4.26 -63.12
C ASP A 312 26.33 -2.97 -63.94
N THR A 313 27.58 -2.90 -64.42
CA THR A 313 28.11 -2.26 -65.65
C THR A 313 28.26 -0.74 -65.84
N ALA A 314 29.55 -0.37 -66.00
CA ALA A 314 30.17 0.52 -67.00
C ALA A 314 30.15 2.07 -66.86
N ALA A 315 31.31 2.56 -66.40
CA ALA A 315 32.17 3.65 -66.92
C ALA A 315 31.66 5.11 -67.04
N ALA A 316 32.25 6.03 -66.25
CA ALA A 316 33.12 7.15 -66.70
C ALA A 316 33.67 7.99 -65.52
N ALA A 317 34.90 8.51 -65.66
CA ALA A 317 35.83 9.16 -64.70
C ALA A 317 35.37 10.55 -64.18
N ALA A 318 35.88 11.23 -63.12
CA ALA A 318 37.16 11.31 -62.35
C ALA A 318 36.93 12.15 -61.04
N PRO A 319 37.93 12.58 -60.22
CA PRO A 319 39.18 11.98 -59.74
C PRO A 319 39.19 11.71 -58.20
N GLN A 320 39.92 10.69 -57.75
CA GLN A 320 40.06 10.31 -56.33
C GLN A 320 41.20 11.07 -55.64
N GLN A 321 40.94 11.62 -54.45
CA GLN A 321 41.99 12.03 -53.49
C GLN A 321 42.68 10.80 -52.88
N PRO A 322 43.98 10.89 -52.51
CA PRO A 322 44.77 9.74 -52.12
C PRO A 322 44.28 9.13 -50.80
N SER A 323 43.83 7.88 -50.84
CA SER A 323 43.58 7.05 -49.66
C SER A 323 44.92 6.69 -49.01
N VAL A 324 45.08 7.06 -47.74
CA VAL A 324 46.16 6.57 -46.89
C VAL A 324 46.04 5.04 -46.80
N PRO A 325 47.10 4.26 -47.10
CA PRO A 325 47.02 2.81 -47.00
C PRO A 325 46.87 2.40 -45.53
N GLU A 326 45.84 1.62 -45.23
CA GLU A 326 45.66 0.98 -43.93
C GLU A 326 46.89 0.11 -43.63
N ARG A 327 47.51 0.35 -42.48
CA ARG A 327 48.67 -0.42 -42.03
C ARG A 327 48.21 -1.83 -41.66
N PRO A 328 48.88 -2.89 -42.14
CA PRO A 328 48.59 -4.26 -41.74
C PRO A 328 48.72 -4.42 -40.21
N TYR A 329 47.68 -4.94 -39.58
CA TYR A 329 47.68 -5.25 -38.16
C TYR A 329 48.53 -6.49 -37.90
N ASP A 330 49.64 -6.31 -37.19
CA ASP A 330 50.56 -7.38 -36.78
C ASP A 330 50.28 -7.73 -35.30
N PRO A 331 49.70 -8.90 -35.01
CA PRO A 331 49.34 -9.31 -33.65
C PRO A 331 50.56 -9.56 -32.74
N THR A 332 51.78 -9.60 -33.29
CA THR A 332 53.00 -9.78 -32.48
C THR A 332 53.50 -8.49 -31.83
N ARG A 333 53.08 -7.32 -32.34
CA ARG A 333 53.54 -6.01 -31.85
C ARG A 333 52.66 -5.41 -30.76
N ASN A 334 51.40 -5.81 -30.66
CA ASN A 334 50.46 -5.30 -29.66
C ASN A 334 50.12 -6.38 -28.63
N LYS A 335 50.87 -6.39 -27.54
CA LYS A 335 50.63 -7.27 -26.39
C LYS A 335 49.46 -6.71 -25.56
N ILE A 336 48.24 -7.00 -26.00
CA ILE A 336 47.01 -6.65 -25.27
C ILE A 336 46.95 -7.53 -24.02
N ARG A 337 46.92 -6.90 -22.84
CA ARG A 337 46.75 -7.63 -21.57
C ARG A 337 45.29 -8.06 -21.44
N GLN A 338 45.04 -9.34 -21.69
CA GLN A 338 43.74 -9.98 -21.45
C GLN A 338 43.58 -10.17 -19.95
N VAL A 339 42.62 -9.48 -19.34
CA VAL A 339 42.25 -9.64 -17.93
C VAL A 339 40.91 -10.38 -17.86
N GLY A 340 40.96 -11.67 -17.58
CA GLY A 340 39.79 -12.55 -17.44
C GLY A 340 40.12 -14.01 -17.72
N PRO A 341 39.37 -14.98 -17.18
CA PRO A 341 39.61 -16.40 -17.48
C PRO A 341 39.45 -16.68 -18.98
N GLN A 342 40.36 -17.50 -19.51
CA GLN A 342 40.48 -17.81 -20.93
C GLN A 342 39.35 -18.76 -21.36
N PHE A 343 38.22 -18.25 -21.84
CA PHE A 343 37.08 -19.07 -22.28
C PHE A 343 37.18 -19.58 -23.74
N LEU A 344 38.26 -19.28 -24.44
CA LEU A 344 38.47 -19.70 -25.82
C LEU A 344 39.81 -20.41 -25.93
N ALA A 345 39.77 -21.67 -26.37
CA ALA A 345 40.96 -22.41 -26.79
C ALA A 345 41.68 -21.58 -27.87
N GLY A 346 42.94 -21.21 -27.59
CA GLY A 346 43.75 -20.43 -28.51
C GLY A 346 43.94 -21.16 -29.84
N ASP A 347 43.81 -20.39 -30.93
CA ASP A 347 44.41 -20.59 -32.25
C ASP A 347 44.43 -22.02 -32.82
N GLN A 348 43.30 -22.73 -32.76
CA GLN A 348 43.01 -23.75 -33.77
C GLN A 348 42.23 -23.04 -34.88
N GLY A 349 42.72 -23.16 -36.12
CA GLY A 349 42.42 -22.30 -37.27
C GLY A 349 40.94 -22.01 -37.55
N SER A 350 40.73 -20.96 -38.35
CA SER A 350 39.43 -20.42 -38.81
C SER A 350 38.26 -21.41 -38.68
N ILE A 351 37.45 -21.23 -37.64
CA ILE A 351 36.22 -21.98 -37.45
C ILE A 351 35.26 -21.56 -38.56
N ASP A 352 35.17 -22.37 -39.62
CA ASP A 352 34.16 -22.21 -40.68
C ASP A 352 32.81 -22.68 -40.13
N LEU A 353 32.02 -21.73 -39.62
CA LEU A 353 30.67 -21.95 -39.11
C LEU A 353 29.67 -22.39 -40.19
N ALA A 354 30.01 -22.25 -41.48
CA ALA A 354 29.17 -22.71 -42.57
C ALA A 354 29.37 -24.20 -42.88
N ASN A 355 30.56 -24.77 -42.61
CA ASN A 355 30.89 -26.18 -42.86
C ASN A 355 31.66 -26.79 -41.68
N PRO A 356 30.99 -27.22 -40.60
CA PRO A 356 31.65 -27.89 -39.49
C PRO A 356 32.27 -29.22 -39.94
N ALA A 357 33.50 -29.48 -39.50
CA ALA A 357 34.28 -30.65 -39.89
C ALA A 357 33.73 -32.00 -39.37
N THR A 358 32.76 -31.99 -38.46
CA THR A 358 32.13 -33.19 -37.90
C THR A 358 30.61 -33.15 -38.06
N PRO A 359 29.97 -34.19 -38.64
CA PRO A 359 28.52 -34.32 -38.64
C PRO A 359 28.07 -34.93 -37.31
N GLY A 360 27.31 -34.17 -36.51
CA GLY A 360 26.68 -34.65 -35.29
C GLY A 360 26.31 -33.50 -34.33
N PRO A 361 25.34 -33.68 -33.42
CA PRO A 361 25.03 -32.69 -32.41
C PRO A 361 26.24 -32.47 -31.50
N GLN A 362 26.58 -31.20 -31.26
CA GLN A 362 27.71 -30.82 -30.42
C GLN A 362 27.56 -31.41 -29.01
N PRO A 363 28.63 -31.95 -28.40
CA PRO A 363 28.56 -32.47 -27.05
C PRO A 363 28.23 -31.33 -26.08
N GLN A 364 27.29 -31.58 -25.16
CA GLN A 364 27.03 -30.68 -24.03
C GLN A 364 28.32 -30.53 -23.23
N GLN A 365 28.73 -29.27 -23.03
CA GLN A 365 29.85 -28.94 -22.16
C GLN A 365 29.49 -29.37 -20.74
N GLN A 366 30.32 -30.24 -20.15
CA GLN A 366 30.28 -30.60 -18.74
C GLN A 366 30.87 -29.48 -17.89
#